data_AF-A0A1B6FG63-F1
#
_entry.id   AF-A0A1B6FG63-F1
#
_cell.length_a   1.000
_cell.length_b   1.000
_cell.length_c   1.000
_cell.angle_alpha   90.00
_cell.angle_beta   90.00
_cell.angle_gamma   90.00
#
_symmetry.space_group_name_H-M   'P 1'
#
loop_
_entity.id
_entity.type
_entity.pdbx_description
1 polymer ?
#
loop_
_entity_poly.entity_id
_entity_poly.type
_entity_poly.pdbx_seq_one_letter_code
_entity_poly.pdbx_strand_id
1 'polypeptide(L)'
;MSTAEEPIESKDSGYEQRIISLIQGAGSKGVNDGDIQKELPVLTAEQRVSIVNKLIAQGLLDLFNSSNGLVYKIKSASSTSSEKLKGADNEERVVYNIIEEAGSKGIWIRDIRFKSNLIMTTLGKILKQLEGKKMIKAVKSVAASKKKVYMLYNLEPDRSLTGGAWYCDQDFEA
;
A
#
# COMPACT_ATOMS: atom_id res chain seq x y z
N MET A 1 24.01 -15.68 39.41
CA MET A 1 24.76 -14.48 38.99
C MET A 1 24.01 -13.90 37.80
N SER A 2 23.36 -12.76 38.05
CA SER A 2 22.49 -12.06 37.11
C SER A 2 23.37 -11.21 36.19
N THR A 3 23.32 -11.43 34.89
CA THR A 3 23.64 -10.38 33.91
C THR A 3 22.31 -9.88 33.41
N ALA A 4 21.87 -8.75 33.96
CA ALA A 4 20.75 -8.00 33.47
C ALA A 4 21.14 -7.40 32.11
N GLU A 5 20.47 -7.86 31.06
CA GLU A 5 20.52 -7.28 29.74
C GLU A 5 19.64 -6.01 29.79
N GLU A 6 20.29 -4.85 29.92
CA GLU A 6 19.60 -3.55 29.86
C GLU A 6 19.11 -3.26 28.42
N PRO A 7 17.89 -2.72 28.24
CA PRO A 7 17.30 -2.48 26.93
C PRO A 7 17.96 -1.27 26.22
N ILE A 8 18.65 -1.56 25.12
CA ILE A 8 19.39 -0.62 24.28
C ILE A 8 18.42 0.04 23.26
N GLU A 9 17.43 0.82 23.71
CA GLU A 9 16.32 1.22 22.82
C GLU A 9 16.23 2.74 22.51
N SER A 10 17.36 3.46 22.38
CA SER A 10 17.26 4.92 22.16
C SER A 10 18.22 5.56 21.15
N LYS A 11 19.23 4.86 20.63
CA LYS A 11 20.21 5.44 19.69
C LYS A 11 20.13 4.89 18.25
N ASP A 12 19.56 3.71 18.06
CA ASP A 12 19.54 3.03 16.76
C ASP A 12 18.60 3.68 15.72
N SER A 13 17.55 4.38 16.16
CA SER A 13 16.58 4.97 15.22
C SER A 13 17.15 6.06 14.31
N GLY A 14 18.23 6.74 14.72
CA GLY A 14 18.94 7.66 13.83
C GLY A 14 19.66 6.94 12.69
N TYR A 15 20.27 5.79 12.98
CA TYR A 15 21.03 4.99 12.00
C TYR A 15 20.09 4.21 11.09
N GLU A 16 19.00 3.65 11.63
CA GLU A 16 17.92 3.01 10.88
C GLU A 16 17.40 3.94 9.77
N GLN A 17 17.03 5.18 10.13
CA GLN A 17 16.55 6.21 9.20
C GLN A 17 17.60 6.60 8.14
N ARG A 18 18.89 6.64 8.53
CA ARG A 18 20.00 6.97 7.63
C ARG A 18 20.18 5.89 6.56
N ILE A 19 20.14 4.61 6.96
CA ILE A 19 20.22 3.45 6.06
C ILE A 19 19.03 3.44 5.10
N ILE A 20 17.82 3.68 5.61
CA ILE A 20 16.61 3.79 4.79
C ILE A 20 16.77 4.91 3.73
N SER A 21 17.22 6.09 4.14
CA SER A 21 17.43 7.24 3.24
C SER A 21 18.48 6.96 2.17
N LEU A 22 19.56 6.27 2.55
CA LEU A 22 20.62 5.83 1.63
C LEU A 22 20.07 4.90 0.55
N ILE A 23 19.31 3.88 0.97
CA ILE A 23 18.74 2.88 0.06
C ILE A 23 17.68 3.51 -0.84
N GLN A 24 16.90 4.45 -0.31
CA GLN A 24 15.96 5.24 -1.10
C GLN A 24 16.66 6.10 -2.15
N GLY A 25 17.78 6.75 -1.80
CA GLY A 25 18.59 7.53 -2.74
C GLY A 25 19.24 6.69 -3.85
N ALA A 26 19.58 5.43 -3.57
CA ALA A 26 20.13 4.50 -4.56
C ALA A 26 19.06 3.94 -5.54
N GLY A 27 17.78 4.03 -5.18
CA GLY A 27 16.65 3.63 -6.01
C GLY A 27 16.77 2.20 -6.55
N SER A 28 16.79 2.06 -7.88
CA SER A 28 16.79 0.75 -8.55
C SER A 28 18.12 -0.02 -8.48
N LYS A 29 19.23 0.65 -8.11
CA LYS A 29 20.55 0.00 -8.03
C LYS A 29 20.70 -0.88 -6.78
N GLY A 30 19.88 -0.64 -5.76
CA GLY A 30 20.08 -1.25 -4.43
C GLY A 30 21.39 -0.76 -3.82
N VAL A 31 21.61 -1.11 -2.55
CA VAL A 31 22.80 -0.73 -1.80
C VAL A 31 23.49 -1.99 -1.31
N ASN A 32 24.81 -2.05 -1.45
CA ASN A 32 25.61 -3.16 -0.95
C ASN A 32 26.12 -2.84 0.47
N ASP A 33 26.54 -3.87 1.21
CA ASP A 33 27.11 -3.68 2.56
C ASP A 33 28.26 -2.65 2.58
N GLY A 34 29.08 -2.62 1.52
CA GLY A 34 30.18 -1.66 1.38
C GLY A 34 29.74 -0.20 1.21
N ASP A 35 28.58 0.07 0.61
CA ASP A 35 28.05 1.43 0.50
C ASP A 35 27.46 1.90 1.83
N ILE A 36 26.82 0.99 2.59
CA ILE A 36 26.37 1.27 3.96
C ILE A 36 27.58 1.53 4.87
N GLN A 37 28.68 0.78 4.70
CA GLN A 37 29.91 0.97 5.47
C GLN A 37 30.55 2.35 5.22
N LYS A 38 30.52 2.86 3.98
CA LYS A 38 31.10 4.19 3.66
C LYS A 38 30.33 5.33 4.30
N GLU A 39 29.02 5.23 4.39
CA GLU A 39 28.15 6.27 4.97
C GLU A 39 28.03 6.17 6.49
N LEU A 40 28.20 4.96 7.04
CA LEU A 40 28.21 4.73 8.49
C LEU A 40 29.52 4.06 8.93
N PRO A 41 30.68 4.76 8.81
CA PRO A 41 31.96 4.22 9.25
C PRO A 41 32.06 4.12 10.78
N VAL A 42 31.11 4.74 11.51
CA VAL A 42 31.06 4.74 12.97
C VAL A 42 30.54 3.43 13.57
N LEU A 43 29.83 2.61 12.78
CA LEU A 43 29.22 1.36 13.23
C LEU A 43 30.10 0.16 12.86
N THR A 44 30.23 -0.79 13.78
CA THR A 44 30.88 -2.07 13.50
C THR A 44 30.04 -2.90 12.53
N ALA A 45 30.67 -3.88 11.86
CA ALA A 45 29.97 -4.77 10.92
C ALA A 45 28.80 -5.50 11.60
N GLU A 46 28.96 -5.90 12.86
CA GLU A 46 27.92 -6.59 13.64
C GLU A 46 26.72 -5.70 13.92
N GLN A 47 26.94 -4.44 14.31
CA GLN A 47 25.86 -3.48 14.54
C GLN A 47 25.10 -3.17 13.26
N ARG A 48 25.82 -2.99 12.14
CA ARG A 48 25.20 -2.76 10.83
C ARG A 48 24.30 -3.94 10.43
N VAL A 49 24.81 -5.17 10.54
CA VAL A 49 24.03 -6.37 10.22
C VAL A 49 22.83 -6.51 11.16
N SER A 50 22.99 -6.20 12.45
CA SER A 50 21.89 -6.21 13.42
C SER A 50 20.79 -5.22 13.03
N ILE A 51 21.15 -3.97 12.70
CA ILE A 51 20.21 -2.93 12.27
C ILE A 51 19.54 -3.33 10.96
N VAL A 52 20.29 -3.82 9.97
CA VAL A 52 19.74 -4.25 8.69
C VAL A 52 18.78 -5.43 8.86
N ASN A 53 19.16 -6.44 9.66
CA ASN A 53 18.28 -7.57 9.96
C ASN A 53 17.01 -7.10 10.69
N LYS A 54 17.12 -6.13 11.59
CA LYS A 54 15.96 -5.52 12.26
C LYS A 54 15.05 -4.79 11.26
N LEU A 55 15.61 -4.02 10.33
CA LEU A 55 14.86 -3.33 9.27
C LEU A 55 14.18 -4.32 8.29
N ILE A 56 14.84 -5.44 7.99
CA ILE A 56 14.25 -6.54 7.21
C ILE A 56 13.11 -7.20 8.00
N ALA A 57 13.30 -7.46 9.29
CA ALA A 57 12.27 -8.02 10.17
C ALA A 57 11.05 -7.09 10.34
N GLN A 58 11.27 -5.77 10.28
CA GLN A 58 10.23 -4.75 10.25
C GLN A 58 9.53 -4.64 8.88
N GLY A 59 10.04 -5.30 7.84
CA GLY A 59 9.48 -5.28 6.49
C GLY A 59 9.76 -3.99 5.72
N LEU A 60 10.73 -3.19 6.16
CA LEU A 60 11.13 -1.94 5.50
C LEU A 60 12.13 -2.17 4.36
N LEU A 61 12.92 -3.25 4.46
CA LEU A 61 13.93 -3.64 3.49
C LEU A 61 13.72 -5.08 3.01
N ASP A 62 14.07 -5.33 1.75
CA ASP A 62 14.22 -6.69 1.22
C ASP A 62 15.68 -6.91 0.80
N LEU A 63 16.19 -8.10 1.14
CA LEU A 63 17.52 -8.55 0.77
C LEU A 63 17.43 -9.36 -0.53
N PHE A 64 18.20 -8.95 -1.53
CA PHE A 64 18.31 -9.63 -2.81
C PHE A 64 19.74 -10.11 -3.01
N ASN A 65 19.90 -11.31 -3.58
CA ASN A 65 21.20 -11.80 -4.00
C ASN A 65 21.43 -11.39 -5.47
N SER A 66 22.45 -10.57 -5.72
CA SER A 66 22.87 -10.17 -7.07
C SER A 66 24.20 -10.82 -7.41
N SER A 67 24.54 -10.85 -8.71
CA SER A 67 25.84 -11.34 -9.20
C SER A 67 27.04 -10.62 -8.58
N ASN A 68 26.83 -9.42 -8.02
CA ASN A 68 27.85 -8.60 -7.36
C ASN A 68 27.72 -8.56 -5.82
N GLY A 69 27.05 -9.56 -5.23
CA GLY A 69 26.86 -9.71 -3.79
C GLY A 69 25.43 -9.41 -3.31
N LEU A 70 25.27 -9.37 -2.00
CA LEU A 70 24.01 -9.04 -1.34
C LEU A 70 23.69 -7.56 -1.56
N VAL A 71 22.51 -7.29 -2.14
CA VAL A 71 21.99 -5.95 -2.35
C VAL A 71 20.72 -5.76 -1.52
N TYR A 72 20.72 -4.71 -0.72
CA TYR A 72 19.57 -4.28 0.06
C TYR A 72 18.75 -3.32 -0.80
N LYS A 73 17.46 -3.60 -0.92
CA LYS A 73 16.53 -2.71 -1.60
C LYS A 73 15.45 -2.28 -0.63
N ILE A 74 15.00 -1.03 -0.78
CA ILE A 74 13.84 -0.58 -0.06
C ILE A 74 12.69 -1.48 -0.50
N LYS A 75 12.02 -2.13 0.45
CA LYS A 75 10.73 -2.71 0.15
C LYS A 75 9.82 -1.50 -0.02
N SER A 76 9.52 -1.14 -1.26
CA SER A 76 8.62 -0.03 -1.56
C SER A 76 7.23 -0.36 -1.01
N ALA A 77 7.04 -0.07 0.27
CA ALA A 77 5.84 0.58 0.71
C ALA A 77 5.84 1.95 0.02
N SER A 78 5.30 1.98 -1.19
CA SER A 78 4.86 3.18 -1.87
C SER A 78 3.67 3.79 -1.12
N SER A 79 3.84 4.06 0.18
CA SER A 79 2.86 4.64 1.09
C SER A 79 3.56 5.02 2.40
N THR A 80 3.71 6.32 2.64
CA THR A 80 3.42 6.92 3.95
C THR A 80 2.37 6.07 4.68
N SER A 81 2.62 5.66 5.94
CA SER A 81 1.70 4.93 6.86
C SER A 81 2.08 3.48 7.22
N SER A 82 3.34 3.21 7.56
CA SER A 82 3.80 1.85 7.92
C SER A 82 3.66 1.45 9.40
N GLU A 83 2.70 1.98 10.18
CA GLU A 83 2.63 1.60 11.61
C GLU A 83 1.35 0.94 12.11
N LYS A 84 0.27 0.76 11.32
CA LYS A 84 -0.96 0.15 11.90
C LYS A 84 -1.79 -0.86 11.09
N LEU A 85 -1.41 -1.33 9.89
CA LEU A 85 -2.32 -2.17 9.10
C LEU A 85 -1.64 -3.36 8.40
N LYS A 86 -1.35 -4.41 9.19
CA LYS A 86 -1.01 -5.76 8.70
C LYS A 86 -2.16 -6.30 7.83
N GLY A 87 -1.90 -6.57 6.55
CA GLY A 87 -2.74 -7.40 5.66
C GLY A 87 -3.80 -6.66 4.85
N ALA A 88 -4.58 -5.77 5.48
CA ALA A 88 -5.70 -5.11 4.82
C ALA A 88 -5.29 -4.20 3.66
N ASP A 89 -4.11 -3.55 3.73
CA ASP A 89 -3.64 -2.65 2.67
C ASP A 89 -3.31 -3.36 1.36
N ASN A 90 -2.83 -4.61 1.38
CA ASN A 90 -2.54 -5.31 0.14
C ASN A 90 -3.83 -5.66 -0.62
N GLU A 91 -4.85 -6.11 0.12
CA GLU A 91 -6.18 -6.37 -0.44
C GLU A 91 -6.88 -5.07 -0.85
N GLU A 92 -6.78 -4.01 -0.05
CA GLU A 92 -7.29 -2.66 -0.35
C GLU A 92 -6.66 -2.11 -1.62
N ARG A 93 -5.35 -2.25 -1.78
CA ARG A 93 -4.60 -1.79 -2.96
C ARG A 93 -4.99 -2.55 -4.22
N VAL A 94 -5.20 -3.87 -4.12
CA VAL A 94 -5.70 -4.70 -5.24
C VAL A 94 -7.08 -4.22 -5.67
N VAL A 95 -7.99 -4.02 -4.72
CA VAL A 95 -9.35 -3.52 -5.00
C VAL A 95 -9.30 -2.12 -5.62
N TYR A 96 -8.48 -1.23 -5.09
CA TYR A 96 -8.30 0.12 -5.61
C TYR A 96 -7.79 0.11 -7.06
N ASN A 97 -6.75 -0.66 -7.36
CA ASN A 97 -6.22 -0.80 -8.72
C ASN A 97 -7.27 -1.32 -9.72
N ILE A 98 -8.10 -2.29 -9.30
CA ILE A 98 -9.18 -2.84 -10.13
C ILE A 98 -10.24 -1.76 -10.44
N ILE A 99 -10.55 -0.88 -9.48
CA ILE A 99 -11.49 0.22 -9.66
C ILE A 99 -10.88 1.33 -10.54
N GLU A 100 -9.59 1.62 -10.37
CA GLU A 100 -8.84 2.56 -11.20
C GLU A 100 -8.83 2.13 -12.67
N GLU A 101 -8.58 0.84 -12.94
CA GLU A 101 -8.62 0.26 -14.30
C GLU A 101 -10.00 0.40 -14.96
N ALA A 102 -11.07 0.39 -14.17
CA ALA A 102 -12.44 0.55 -14.67
C ALA A 102 -12.81 2.00 -15.05
N GLY A 103 -12.08 2.99 -14.50
CA GLY A 103 -12.22 4.40 -14.84
C GLY A 103 -13.65 4.94 -14.74
N SER A 104 -14.06 5.69 -15.77
CA SER A 104 -15.36 6.39 -15.84
C SER A 104 -16.57 5.48 -16.05
N LYS A 105 -16.37 4.22 -16.46
CA LYS A 105 -17.43 3.21 -16.59
C LYS A 105 -17.80 2.59 -15.25
N GLY A 106 -16.88 2.65 -14.28
CA GLY A 106 -17.00 2.00 -12.98
C GLY A 106 -17.02 0.48 -13.08
N ILE A 107 -16.92 -0.19 -11.94
CA ILE A 107 -16.93 -1.65 -11.85
C ILE A 107 -17.94 -2.15 -10.84
N TRP A 108 -18.62 -3.24 -11.18
CA TRP A 108 -19.62 -3.85 -10.31
C TRP A 108 -18.95 -4.70 -9.23
N ILE A 109 -19.50 -4.70 -8.01
CA ILE A 109 -18.96 -5.45 -6.87
C ILE A 109 -18.73 -6.95 -7.16
N ARG A 110 -19.54 -7.57 -8.02
CA ARG A 110 -19.32 -8.97 -8.42
C ARG A 110 -18.06 -9.14 -9.27
N ASP A 111 -17.82 -8.22 -10.20
CA ASP A 111 -16.63 -8.22 -11.04
C ASP A 111 -15.37 -7.91 -10.22
N ILE A 112 -15.47 -6.97 -9.26
CA ILE A 112 -14.38 -6.72 -8.30
C ILE A 112 -14.06 -8.01 -7.54
N ARG A 113 -15.08 -8.70 -7.01
CA ARG A 113 -14.89 -9.97 -6.29
C ARG A 113 -14.21 -11.02 -7.16
N PHE A 114 -14.59 -11.14 -8.42
CA PHE A 114 -14.01 -12.11 -9.34
C PHE A 114 -12.55 -11.77 -9.68
N LYS A 115 -12.24 -10.49 -9.92
CA LYS A 115 -10.88 -10.02 -10.22
C LYS A 115 -9.95 -10.02 -8.99
N SER A 116 -10.46 -9.63 -7.83
CA SER A 116 -9.67 -9.53 -6.59
C SER A 116 -9.51 -10.88 -5.88
N ASN A 117 -10.34 -11.87 -6.23
CA ASN A 117 -10.42 -13.17 -5.58
C ASN A 117 -10.60 -13.08 -4.05
N LEU A 118 -11.31 -12.05 -3.58
CA LEU A 118 -11.54 -11.79 -2.15
C LEU A 118 -12.90 -12.32 -1.68
N ILE A 119 -12.97 -12.61 -0.39
CA ILE A 119 -14.23 -12.99 0.28
C ILE A 119 -15.14 -11.77 0.38
N MET A 120 -16.45 -11.95 0.17
CA MET A 120 -17.43 -10.85 0.14
C MET A 120 -17.44 -9.99 1.43
N THR A 121 -17.19 -10.62 2.58
CA THR A 121 -17.11 -9.94 3.89
C THR A 121 -15.92 -8.98 3.96
N THR A 122 -14.75 -9.41 3.47
CA THR A 122 -13.55 -8.59 3.40
C THR A 122 -13.69 -7.48 2.36
N LEU A 123 -14.20 -7.81 1.18
CA LEU A 123 -14.47 -6.83 0.12
C LEU A 123 -15.43 -5.72 0.59
N GLY A 124 -16.49 -6.08 1.31
CA GLY A 124 -17.41 -5.10 1.89
C GLY A 124 -16.77 -4.15 2.90
N LYS A 125 -15.86 -4.66 3.75
CA LYS A 125 -15.09 -3.83 4.70
C LYS A 125 -14.16 -2.86 3.97
N ILE A 126 -13.40 -3.37 3.00
CA ILE A 126 -12.44 -2.58 2.19
C ILE A 126 -13.17 -1.47 1.44
N LEU A 127 -14.27 -1.79 0.75
CA LEU A 127 -15.06 -0.78 0.02
C LEU A 127 -15.55 0.32 0.95
N LYS A 128 -16.00 -0.01 2.17
CA LYS A 128 -16.45 0.97 3.16
C LYS A 128 -15.31 1.83 3.69
N GLN A 129 -14.11 1.26 3.86
CA GLN A 129 -12.90 2.01 4.23
C GLN A 129 -12.47 2.97 3.12
N LEU A 130 -12.42 2.51 1.87
CA LEU A 130 -12.07 3.32 0.70
C LEU A 130 -13.09 4.44 0.45
N GLU A 131 -14.38 4.16 0.68
CA GLU A 131 -15.45 5.16 0.61
C GLU A 131 -15.31 6.21 1.73
N GLY A 132 -15.01 5.79 2.95
CA GLY A 132 -14.75 6.70 4.08
C GLY A 132 -13.53 7.60 3.86
N LYS A 133 -12.47 7.08 3.22
CA LYS A 133 -11.28 7.84 2.81
C LYS A 133 -11.52 8.75 1.61
N LYS A 134 -12.72 8.73 0.99
CA LYS A 134 -13.05 9.45 -0.25
C LYS A 134 -12.12 9.11 -1.42
N MET A 135 -11.59 7.88 -1.47
CA MET A 135 -10.80 7.40 -2.61
C MET A 135 -11.71 6.88 -3.73
N ILE A 136 -12.81 6.24 -3.35
CA ILE A 136 -13.82 5.72 -4.27
C ILE A 136 -15.19 6.32 -3.92
N LYS A 137 -16.11 6.28 -4.88
CA LYS A 137 -17.52 6.57 -4.70
C LYS A 137 -18.39 5.51 -5.35
N ALA A 138 -19.55 5.26 -4.75
CA ALA A 138 -20.55 4.40 -5.34
C ALA A 138 -21.49 5.22 -6.23
N VAL A 139 -21.65 4.79 -7.48
CA VAL A 139 -22.60 5.39 -8.43
C VAL A 139 -23.62 4.33 -8.83
N LYS A 140 -24.89 4.72 -8.93
CA LYS A 140 -25.94 3.87 -9.47
C LYS A 140 -25.93 4.05 -10.99
N SER A 141 -25.67 2.98 -11.74
CA SER A 141 -25.72 3.03 -13.20
C SER A 141 -27.17 2.98 -13.67
N VAL A 142 -27.61 3.98 -14.44
CA VAL A 142 -28.98 4.04 -15.00
C VAL A 142 -29.09 3.19 -16.27
N ALA A 143 -28.03 3.11 -17.09
CA ALA A 143 -28.05 2.36 -18.35
C ALA A 143 -27.94 0.83 -18.19
N ALA A 144 -27.30 0.34 -17.12
CA ALA A 144 -27.09 -1.09 -16.88
C ALA A 144 -28.01 -1.67 -15.80
N SER A 145 -29.27 -1.22 -15.77
CA SER A 145 -30.33 -1.80 -14.92
C SER A 145 -30.07 -1.67 -13.41
N LYS A 146 -29.94 -0.42 -12.91
CA LYS A 146 -29.89 -0.05 -11.47
C LYS A 146 -28.77 -0.74 -10.65
N LYS A 147 -27.69 -1.20 -11.29
CA LYS A 147 -26.57 -1.85 -10.59
C LYS A 147 -25.69 -0.80 -9.88
N LYS A 148 -25.30 -1.11 -8.64
CA LYS A 148 -24.32 -0.33 -7.87
C LYS A 148 -22.92 -0.59 -8.44
N VAL A 149 -22.33 0.42 -9.05
CA VAL A 149 -20.95 0.39 -9.54
C VAL A 149 -20.08 1.28 -8.66
N TYR A 150 -18.81 0.91 -8.54
CA TYR A 150 -17.80 1.68 -7.82
C TYR A 150 -16.85 2.31 -8.81
N MET A 151 -16.48 3.56 -8.55
CA MET A 151 -15.54 4.32 -9.37
C MET A 151 -14.68 5.23 -8.49
N LEU A 152 -13.61 5.79 -9.06
CA LEU A 152 -12.76 6.75 -8.34
C LEU A 152 -13.53 8.01 -7.99
N TYR A 153 -13.19 8.60 -6.84
CA TYR A 153 -13.85 9.81 -6.34
C TYR A 153 -13.66 11.00 -7.30
N ASN A 154 -12.45 11.15 -7.83
CA ASN A 154 -12.03 12.25 -8.71
C ASN A 154 -12.55 12.13 -10.15
N LEU A 155 -13.11 10.98 -10.53
CA LEU A 155 -13.65 10.77 -11.87
C LEU A 155 -15.12 11.13 -11.92
N GLU A 156 -15.56 11.78 -12.99
CA GLU A 156 -16.98 12.00 -13.26
C GLU A 156 -17.59 10.77 -13.96
N PRO A 157 -18.80 10.35 -13.57
CA PRO A 157 -19.45 9.22 -14.23
C PRO A 157 -19.76 9.59 -15.68
N ASP A 158 -19.46 8.67 -16.60
CA ASP A 158 -19.72 8.89 -18.02
C ASP A 158 -21.21 9.16 -18.31
N ARG A 159 -21.53 9.92 -19.36
CA ARG A 159 -22.93 10.20 -19.77
C ARG A 159 -23.71 8.92 -20.04
N SER A 160 -23.03 7.86 -20.47
CA SER A 160 -23.62 6.53 -20.61
C SER A 160 -24.06 5.92 -19.27
N LEU A 161 -23.56 6.38 -18.12
CA LEU A 161 -24.00 5.96 -16.79
C LEU A 161 -25.09 6.86 -16.19
N THR A 162 -25.03 8.16 -16.45
CA THR A 162 -25.92 9.16 -15.85
C THR A 162 -27.25 9.32 -16.57
N GLY A 163 -27.41 8.75 -17.77
CA GLY A 163 -28.69 8.76 -18.49
C GLY A 163 -29.24 10.18 -18.61
N GLY A 164 -28.59 11.00 -19.45
CA GLY A 164 -28.83 12.43 -19.71
C GLY A 164 -29.99 13.13 -18.98
N ALA A 165 -29.67 14.16 -18.19
CA ALA A 165 -30.47 15.33 -17.76
C ALA A 165 -31.92 15.17 -17.23
N TRP A 166 -32.54 13.99 -17.22
CA TRP A 166 -33.98 13.82 -16.95
C TRP A 166 -34.32 12.97 -15.71
N TYR A 167 -33.33 12.52 -14.95
CA TYR A 167 -33.54 11.69 -13.76
C TYR A 167 -33.20 12.44 -12.45
N CYS A 168 -33.74 13.66 -12.30
CA CYS A 168 -33.61 14.42 -11.05
C CYS A 168 -34.72 14.13 -10.02
N ASP A 169 -35.77 13.40 -10.38
CA ASP A 169 -36.89 13.11 -9.47
C ASP A 169 -37.33 11.65 -9.63
N GLN A 170 -36.84 10.77 -8.76
CA GLN A 170 -37.53 9.52 -8.41
C GLN A 170 -36.92 8.91 -7.14
N ASP A 171 -36.88 9.71 -6.08
CA ASP A 171 -37.18 9.18 -4.75
C ASP A 171 -38.72 9.13 -4.65
N PHE A 172 -39.30 8.00 -5.04
CA PHE A 172 -40.68 7.67 -4.71
C PHE A 172 -40.63 6.37 -3.93
N GLU A 173 -40.52 6.51 -2.61
CA GLU A 173 -40.70 5.41 -1.67
C GLU A 173 -42.14 4.88 -1.80
N ALA A 174 -42.25 3.56 -1.84
CA ALA A 174 -43.46 2.79 -1.56
C ALA A 174 -43.12 1.77 -0.46
#